data_AF-A0AAD6XC47-F1
#
_entry.id   AF-A0AAD6XC47-F1
#
_cell.length_a   1.000
_cell.length_b   1.000
_cell.length_c   1.000
_cell.angle_alpha   90.00
_cell.angle_beta   90.00
_cell.angle_gamma   90.00
#
_symmetry.space_group_name_H-M   'P 1'
#
loop_
_entity.id
_entity.type
_entity.pdbx_description
1 polymer ?
#
loop_
_entity_poly.entity_id
_entity_poly.type
_entity_poly.pdbx_seq_one_letter_code
_entity_poly.pdbx_strand_id
1 'polypeptide(L)'
;MKFLGAITQRSGAMVLHMNTTEAADWLKANMEAFLASLGGTSVFKDRLYNVVAQFVSLSFDPSQDGALHIVEGDNNLPSGALAKMHWIKPAERRSPGQKVAH
;
A
#
# COMPACT_ATOMS: atom_id res chain seq x y z
N MET A 1 -22.11 10.88 -12.36
CA MET A 1 -20.86 10.12 -12.48
C MET A 1 -20.52 9.96 -13.96
N LYS A 2 -19.36 10.41 -14.45
CA LYS A 2 -19.00 10.31 -15.88
C LYS A 2 -17.65 9.61 -16.05
N PHE A 3 -17.71 8.46 -16.71
CA PHE A 3 -16.56 7.70 -17.17
C PHE A 3 -15.94 8.39 -18.39
N LEU A 4 -14.61 8.59 -18.41
CA LEU A 4 -13.92 9.19 -19.56
C LEU A 4 -13.35 8.13 -20.50
N GLY A 5 -12.94 6.98 -19.97
CA GLY A 5 -12.33 5.91 -20.77
C GLY A 5 -11.58 4.89 -19.92
N ALA A 6 -11.19 3.79 -20.58
CA ALA A 6 -10.31 2.77 -20.02
C ALA A 6 -9.09 2.60 -20.92
N ILE A 7 -7.92 2.40 -20.32
CA ILE A 7 -6.68 2.10 -21.02
C ILE A 7 -6.12 0.79 -20.48
N THR A 8 -5.90 -0.18 -21.37
CA THR A 8 -5.20 -1.42 -21.02
C THR A 8 -3.70 -1.23 -21.21
N GLN A 9 -2.93 -1.45 -20.16
CA GLN A 9 -1.47 -1.41 -20.21
C GLN A 9 -0.91 -2.72 -20.76
N ARG A 10 0.35 -2.70 -21.19
CA ARG A 10 1.07 -3.91 -21.67
C ARG A 10 1.14 -5.04 -20.63
N SER A 11 1.02 -4.68 -19.34
CA SER A 11 0.95 -5.63 -18.22
C SER A 11 -0.40 -6.34 -18.08
N GLY A 12 -1.40 -5.99 -18.91
CA GLY A 12 -2.78 -6.46 -18.77
C GLY A 12 -3.59 -5.66 -17.73
N ALA A 13 -2.98 -4.69 -17.03
CA ALA A 13 -3.69 -3.84 -16.09
C ALA A 13 -4.60 -2.84 -16.81
N MET A 14 -5.82 -2.66 -16.32
CA MET A 14 -6.77 -1.68 -16.83
C MET A 14 -6.78 -0.42 -15.94
N VAL A 15 -6.60 0.75 -16.54
CA VAL A 15 -6.70 2.05 -15.87
C VAL A 15 -8.00 2.72 -16.27
N LEU A 16 -8.85 3.03 -15.30
CA LEU A 16 -10.14 3.70 -15.50
C LEU A 16 -9.98 5.21 -15.26
N HIS A 17 -10.27 6.01 -16.28
CA HIS A 17 -10.17 7.47 -16.20
C HIS A 17 -11.53 8.05 -15.81
N MET A 18 -11.60 8.64 -14.62
CA MET A 18 -12.78 9.34 -14.12
C MET A 18 -12.66 10.84 -14.39
N ASN A 19 -13.80 11.51 -14.55
CA ASN A 19 -13.82 12.95 -14.76
C ASN A 19 -13.68 13.79 -13.49
N THR A 20 -13.82 13.16 -12.32
CA THR A 20 -13.92 13.80 -11.01
C THR A 20 -13.36 12.88 -9.92
N THR A 21 -12.90 13.48 -8.82
CA THR A 21 -12.39 12.75 -7.65
C THR A 21 -13.52 11.99 -6.97
N GLU A 22 -14.70 12.60 -6.88
CA GLU A 22 -15.90 12.00 -6.27
C GLU A 22 -16.32 10.72 -6.98
N ALA A 23 -16.25 10.68 -8.33
CA ALA A 23 -16.53 9.48 -9.09
C ALA A 23 -15.50 8.37 -8.85
N ALA A 24 -14.21 8.73 -8.72
CA ALA A 24 -13.16 7.77 -8.41
C ALA A 24 -13.31 7.20 -7.00
N ASP A 25 -13.66 8.03 -6.02
CA ASP A 25 -13.83 7.60 -4.64
C ASP A 25 -15.10 6.76 -4.45
N TRP A 26 -16.19 7.10 -5.14
CA TRP A 26 -17.37 6.24 -5.22
C TRP A 26 -17.00 4.86 -5.79
N LEU A 27 -16.21 4.80 -6.87
CA LEU A 27 -15.82 3.54 -7.48
C LEU A 27 -14.95 2.70 -6.54
N LYS A 28 -14.00 3.31 -5.81
CA LYS A 28 -13.19 2.61 -4.80
C LYS A 28 -14.07 2.04 -3.68
N ALA A 29 -15.04 2.82 -3.19
CA ALA A 29 -15.96 2.38 -2.15
C ALA A 29 -16.89 1.23 -2.60
N ASN A 30 -17.13 1.09 -3.91
CA ASN A 30 -18.00 0.08 -4.51
C ASN A 30 -17.22 -0.94 -5.37
N MET A 31 -15.91 -1.06 -5.15
CA MET A 31 -15.00 -1.78 -6.04
C MET A 31 -15.35 -3.27 -6.13
N GLU A 32 -15.71 -3.90 -5.02
CA GLU A 32 -16.07 -5.32 -4.99
C GLU A 32 -17.26 -5.64 -5.91
N ALA A 33 -18.36 -4.87 -5.78
CA ALA A 33 -19.53 -4.99 -6.64
C ALA A 33 -19.20 -4.70 -8.11
N PHE A 34 -18.34 -3.72 -8.35
CA PHE A 34 -17.87 -3.39 -9.69
C PHE A 34 -17.05 -4.54 -10.32
N LEU A 35 -16.10 -5.12 -9.59
CA LEU A 35 -15.29 -6.26 -10.07
C LEU A 35 -16.15 -7.50 -10.32
N ALA A 36 -17.15 -7.75 -9.48
CA ALA A 36 -18.12 -8.82 -9.69
C ALA A 36 -18.86 -8.64 -11.04
N SER A 37 -19.25 -7.42 -11.38
CA SER A 37 -19.89 -7.11 -12.67
C SER A 37 -18.95 -7.26 -13.89
N LEU A 38 -17.63 -7.16 -13.69
CA LEU A 38 -16.59 -7.32 -14.70
C LEU A 38 -16.22 -8.78 -15.00
N GLY A 39 -16.93 -9.75 -14.41
CA GLY A 39 -16.67 -11.18 -14.61
C GLY A 39 -15.73 -11.79 -13.57
N GLY A 40 -15.49 -11.11 -12.44
CA GLY A 40 -14.92 -11.70 -11.21
C GLY A 40 -13.47 -12.17 -11.25
N THR A 41 -12.78 -12.09 -12.39
CA THR A 41 -11.36 -12.46 -12.54
C THR A 41 -10.40 -11.29 -12.35
N SER A 42 -10.94 -10.07 -12.32
CA SER A 42 -10.16 -8.84 -12.15
C SER A 42 -9.93 -8.55 -10.68
N VAL A 43 -8.70 -8.16 -10.32
CA VAL A 43 -8.33 -7.75 -8.96
C VAL A 43 -8.02 -6.26 -8.97
N PHE A 44 -8.67 -5.52 -8.08
CA PHE A 44 -8.30 -4.13 -7.82
C PHE A 44 -7.01 -4.10 -7.02
N LYS A 45 -6.05 -3.27 -7.46
CA LYS A 45 -4.80 -3.04 -6.74
C LYS A 45 -4.82 -1.66 -6.13
N ASP A 46 -4.71 -1.61 -4.81
CA ASP A 46 -4.50 -0.35 -4.12
C ASP A 46 -3.22 0.33 -4.57
N ARG A 47 -3.28 1.66 -4.61
CA ARG A 47 -2.09 2.46 -4.89
C ARG A 47 -1.27 2.57 -3.61
N LEU A 48 -0.21 1.78 -3.55
CA LEU A 48 0.76 1.83 -2.45
C LEU A 48 1.82 2.91 -2.69
N TYR A 49 2.29 3.50 -1.61
CA TYR A 49 3.39 4.47 -1.60
C TYR A 49 4.51 3.96 -0.70
N ASN A 50 5.75 4.03 -1.20
CA ASN A 50 6.92 3.74 -0.37
C ASN A 50 7.23 4.97 0.48
N VAL A 51 7.30 4.78 1.80
CA VAL A 51 7.66 5.81 2.77
C VAL A 51 8.92 5.37 3.50
N VAL A 52 9.80 6.33 3.81
CA VAL A 52 11.02 6.08 4.59
C VAL A 52 10.80 6.57 6.02
N ALA A 53 10.80 5.63 6.97
CA ALA A 53 10.83 5.95 8.39
C ALA A 53 12.29 6.11 8.85
N GLN A 54 12.59 7.24 9.49
CA GLN A 54 13.91 7.55 10.03
C GLN A 54 13.95 7.28 11.54
N PHE A 55 15.15 7.04 12.08
CA PHE A 55 15.39 6.86 13.52
C PHE A 55 14.66 5.66 14.16
N VAL A 56 14.24 4.68 13.37
CA VAL A 56 13.64 3.44 13.88
C VAL A 56 14.70 2.62 14.60
N SER A 57 14.42 2.17 15.83
CA SER A 57 15.34 1.32 16.60
C SER A 57 15.69 0.03 15.83
N LEU A 58 16.97 -0.34 15.80
CA LEU A 58 17.39 -1.62 15.20
C LEU A 58 16.95 -2.84 16.01
N SER A 59 16.45 -2.65 17.23
CA SER A 59 15.79 -3.71 18.01
C SER A 59 14.41 -4.08 17.45
N PHE A 60 13.83 -3.24 16.59
CA PHE A 60 12.58 -3.55 15.92
C PHE A 60 12.82 -4.55 14.78
N ASP A 61 12.00 -5.60 14.75
CA ASP A 61 12.03 -6.59 13.69
C ASP A 61 10.74 -6.48 12.85
N PRO A 62 10.80 -5.90 11.63
CA PRO A 62 9.64 -5.75 10.75
C PRO A 62 9.13 -7.08 10.19
N SER A 63 9.86 -8.18 10.39
CA SER A 63 9.44 -9.52 9.93
C SER A 63 8.62 -10.29 10.96
N GLN A 64 8.49 -9.78 12.20
CA GLN A 64 7.67 -10.44 13.21
C GLN A 64 6.18 -10.36 12.87
N ASP A 65 5.47 -11.44 13.18
CA ASP A 65 4.02 -11.52 13.03
C ASP A 65 3.36 -10.42 13.87
N GLY A 66 2.48 -9.64 13.24
CA GLY A 66 1.78 -8.53 13.87
C GLY A 66 2.58 -7.22 13.98
N ALA A 67 3.85 -7.18 13.55
CA ALA A 67 4.64 -5.95 13.59
C ALA A 67 3.97 -4.78 12.85
N LEU A 68 3.32 -5.04 11.72
CA LEU A 68 2.54 -4.04 10.97
C LEU A 68 1.41 -3.47 11.84
N HIS A 69 0.66 -4.33 12.52
CA HIS A 69 -0.50 -3.90 13.32
C HIS A 69 -0.10 -3.10 14.55
N ILE A 70 1.03 -3.46 15.19
CA ILE A 70 1.60 -2.68 16.29
C ILE A 70 1.97 -1.28 15.80
N VAL A 71 2.69 -1.18 14.68
CA VAL A 71 3.08 0.13 14.12
C VAL A 71 1.85 0.93 13.71
N GLU A 72 0.83 0.29 13.13
CA GLU A 72 -0.44 0.96 12.82
C GLU A 72 -1.09 1.53 14.09
N GLY A 73 -1.24 0.71 15.14
CA GLY A 73 -1.83 1.11 16.42
C GLY A 73 -1.06 2.24 17.10
N ASP A 74 0.27 2.11 17.20
CA ASP A 74 1.15 3.10 17.85
C ASP A 74 1.14 4.46 17.13
N ASN A 75 0.79 4.49 15.84
CA ASN A 75 0.79 5.71 15.02
C ASN A 75 -0.63 6.19 14.64
N ASN A 76 -1.69 5.63 15.23
CA ASN A 76 -3.09 5.93 14.88
C ASN A 76 -3.40 5.77 13.38
N LEU A 77 -2.79 4.77 12.73
CA LEU A 77 -3.09 4.44 11.35
C LEU A 77 -4.32 3.50 11.31
N PRO A 78 -5.14 3.58 10.24
CA PRO A 78 -6.17 2.59 10.01
C PRO A 78 -5.58 1.17 9.92
N SER A 79 -6.35 0.18 10.37
CA SER A 79 -5.97 -1.22 10.23
C SER A 79 -5.75 -1.57 8.76
N GLY A 80 -4.60 -2.17 8.43
CA GLY A 80 -4.24 -2.53 7.06
C GLY A 80 -3.72 -1.35 6.22
N ALA A 81 -3.46 -0.19 6.80
CA ALA A 81 -2.83 0.94 6.12
C ALA A 81 -1.39 0.63 5.66
N LEU A 82 -0.69 -0.29 6.32
CA LEU A 82 0.66 -0.70 5.96
C LEU A 82 0.63 -2.06 5.24
N ALA A 83 0.99 -2.05 3.95
CA ALA A 83 1.05 -3.28 3.15
C ALA A 83 2.31 -4.12 3.43
N LYS A 84 3.44 -3.48 3.71
CA LYS A 84 4.73 -4.14 4.00
C LYS A 84 5.70 -3.17 4.68
N MET A 85 6.57 -3.71 5.53
CA MET A 85 7.73 -3.00 6.07
C MET A 85 9.00 -3.83 5.82
N HIS A 86 10.11 -3.17 5.56
CA HIS A 86 11.43 -3.80 5.55
C HIS A 86 12.52 -2.77 5.80
N TRP A 87 13.68 -3.22 6.28
CA TRP A 87 14.86 -2.38 6.35
C TRP A 87 15.38 -2.04 4.95
N ILE A 88 15.75 -0.77 4.74
CA ILE A 88 16.44 -0.34 3.51
C ILE A 88 17.86 -0.90 3.47
N LYS A 89 18.57 -0.84 4.61
CA LYS A 89 19.91 -1.42 4.76
C LYS A 89 19.83 -2.80 5.44
N PRO A 90 20.36 -3.85 4.79
CA PRO A 90 20.42 -5.18 5.40
C PRO A 90 21.43 -5.19 6.57
N ALA A 91 21.33 -6.18 7.46
CA ALA A 91 22.06 -6.20 8.73
C ALA A 91 23.58 -6.15 8.53
N GLU A 92 24.09 -6.81 7.49
CA GLU A 92 25.52 -6.94 7.17
C GLU A 92 26.13 -5.62 6.69
N ARG A 93 25.30 -4.64 6.31
CA ARG A 93 25.74 -3.32 5.83
C ARG A 93 25.54 -2.20 6.86
N ARG A 94 25.20 -2.55 8.10
CA ARG A 94 25.02 -1.58 9.20
C ARG A 94 26.37 -1.26 9.83
N SER A 95 26.54 -0.03 10.29
CA SER A 95 27.77 0.36 10.98
C SER A 95 27.85 -0.32 12.36
N PRO A 96 29.05 -0.74 12.80
CA PRO A 96 29.21 -1.28 14.16
C PRO A 96 28.71 -0.29 15.22
N GLY A 97 27.88 -0.76 16.15
CA GLY A 97 27.32 0.06 17.22
C GLY A 97 26.17 0.99 16.82
N GLN A 98 25.69 0.93 15.57
CA GLN A 98 24.48 1.64 15.16
C GLN A 98 23.29 1.16 16.00
N LYS A 99 22.45 2.09 16.48
CA LYS A 99 21.26 1.78 17.31
C LYS A 99 19.94 2.04 16.61
N VAL A 100 19.93 2.94 15.63
CA VAL A 100 18.74 3.37 14.90
C VAL A 100 19.01 3.43 13.39
N ALA A 101 17.98 3.34 12.57
CA ALA A 101 18.07 3.64 11.15
C ALA A 101 18.34 5.14 10.90
N HIS A 102 19.13 5.41 9.86
CA HIS A 102 19.44 6.74 9.33
C HIS A 102 19.02 6.79 7.87
#